data_AF-A0A2V9UIM3-F1
#
_entry.id   AF-A0A2V9UIM3-F1
#
_cell.length_a   1.000
_cell.length_b   1.000
_cell.length_c   1.000
_cell.angle_alpha   90.00
_cell.angle_beta   90.00
_cell.angle_gamma   90.00
#
_symmetry.space_group_name_H-M   'P 1'
#
loop_
_entity.id
_entity.type
_entity.pdbx_description
1 polymer ?
#
loop_
_entity_poly.entity_id
_entity_poly.type
_entity_poly.pdbx_seq_one_letter_code
_entity_poly.pdbx_strand_id
1 'polypeptide(L)'
;MADQWRDVSGYDGIYQVSDQGHVRNIHTSKILQPTRMKNGRLYVTLSSDGFQRKCTVHGLVAASFLGDCPAAHETTHKDGDYTNNAASNLEYVTRRENQKRFVMRSGGYSVNLTKRVQTGNGMRYCPVAQSANGRVKPDVVLVDGKEERHLEGAYYLEWREGAKRVRLSVGKDSADASARRQRKEAELNAVNNGVSVMPENGHNGHRSVAAAVTEFLDETKLTKKPKTLAAYSTALSYFVESCHKLNLEEIDRKDLLKFSAFLRDEKDQAPRSVYNKYENVMTFLKAQGIRGLASKNDWPRYTEEEPEIYEDEELDKLFAACDSEERLWYEFFLMTGMREQEVMYAYWSDVNLTAGTVRVSHKPDRGWTPKAYKEREIPIPSKLVKSLKAWKAKSDKRCSLVFPTSGCNPKLDFLDSLKAVAEGGKLDKYNFWLHKFRATFATRCLWAGVDLRTVQQWLGHSDMESTMRYLKPSRSQHVRNKVNEIFASQHGKLRGFAVKLSMV
;
A
#
# COMPACT_ATOMS: atom_id res chain seq x y z
N MET A 1 25.61 -66.08 1.56
CA MET A 1 26.72 -65.97 2.52
C MET A 1 26.16 -66.28 3.89
N ALA A 2 26.93 -66.93 4.78
CA ALA A 2 26.49 -67.13 6.15
C ALA A 2 26.43 -65.79 6.90
N ASP A 3 25.38 -65.61 7.72
CA ASP A 3 25.24 -64.48 8.65
C ASP A 3 26.53 -64.27 9.45
N GLN A 4 26.99 -63.02 9.52
CA GLN A 4 28.07 -62.65 10.42
C GLN A 4 27.49 -62.41 11.81
N TRP A 5 28.00 -63.11 12.83
CA TRP A 5 27.51 -62.98 14.21
C TRP A 5 28.52 -62.21 15.06
N ARG A 6 28.02 -61.32 15.91
CA ARG A 6 28.81 -60.57 16.90
C ARG A 6 28.13 -60.63 18.27
N ASP A 7 28.94 -60.57 19.32
CA ASP A 7 28.42 -60.48 20.68
C ASP A 7 27.64 -59.18 20.88
N VAL A 8 26.59 -59.27 21.70
CA VAL A 8 25.79 -58.12 22.10
C VAL A 8 26.47 -57.45 23.28
N SER A 9 26.91 -56.20 23.11
CA SER A 9 27.59 -55.44 24.16
C SER A 9 26.76 -55.38 25.46
N GLY A 10 27.39 -55.75 26.58
CA GLY A 10 26.75 -55.85 27.89
C GLY A 10 26.01 -57.18 28.15
N TYR A 11 26.08 -58.10 27.18
CA TYR A 11 25.58 -59.47 27.25
C TYR A 11 26.59 -60.44 26.61
N ASP A 12 27.87 -60.07 26.64
CA ASP A 12 28.98 -60.78 26.02
C ASP A 12 29.05 -62.24 26.54
N GLY A 13 29.25 -63.19 25.64
CA GLY A 13 29.17 -64.62 25.96
C GLY A 13 27.76 -65.19 26.21
N ILE A 14 26.70 -64.36 26.28
CA ILE A 14 25.31 -64.83 26.49
C ILE A 14 24.48 -64.73 25.20
N TYR A 15 24.53 -63.59 24.51
CA TYR A 15 23.76 -63.36 23.28
C TYR A 15 24.63 -62.85 22.13
N GLN A 16 24.26 -63.24 20.91
CA GLN A 16 24.83 -62.73 19.66
C GLN A 16 23.75 -62.17 18.75
N VAL A 17 24.12 -61.17 17.96
CA VAL A 17 23.30 -60.58 16.91
C VAL A 17 23.97 -60.75 15.56
N SER A 18 23.18 -61.07 14.53
CA SER A 18 23.66 -61.19 13.16
C SER A 18 23.56 -59.86 12.39
N ASP A 19 24.35 -59.75 11.33
CA ASP A 19 24.29 -58.64 10.38
C ASP A 19 22.94 -58.59 9.61
N GLN A 20 22.13 -59.64 9.66
CA GLN A 20 20.77 -59.69 9.11
C GLN A 20 19.67 -59.40 10.14
N GLY A 21 20.03 -59.14 11.40
CA GLY A 21 19.09 -58.78 12.46
C GLY A 21 18.49 -59.96 13.22
N HIS A 22 19.09 -61.15 13.12
CA HIS A 22 18.75 -62.27 14.00
C HIS A 22 19.46 -62.14 15.34
N VAL A 23 18.81 -62.51 16.45
CA VAL A 23 19.43 -62.52 17.78
C VAL A 23 19.36 -63.93 18.33
N ARG A 24 20.48 -64.48 18.79
CA ARG A 24 20.55 -65.84 19.36
C ARG A 24 21.14 -65.83 20.76
N ASN A 25 20.71 -66.77 21.58
CA ASN A 25 21.37 -67.10 22.83
C ASN A 25 22.46 -68.16 22.56
N ILE A 26 23.70 -67.90 22.97
CA ILE A 26 24.85 -68.75 22.65
C ILE A 26 24.71 -70.12 23.32
N HIS A 27 24.37 -70.15 24.62
CA HIS A 27 24.30 -71.37 25.42
C HIS A 27 23.23 -72.36 24.94
N THR A 28 22.08 -71.83 24.54
CA THR A 28 20.94 -72.66 24.08
C THR A 28 20.89 -72.84 22.57
N SER A 29 21.76 -72.15 21.83
CA SER A 29 21.73 -72.04 20.36
C SER A 29 20.38 -71.58 19.78
N LYS A 30 19.49 -71.02 20.60
CA LYS A 30 18.14 -70.62 20.19
C LYS A 30 18.15 -69.22 19.59
N ILE A 31 17.60 -69.08 18.38
CA ILE A 31 17.29 -67.78 17.78
C ILE A 31 16.00 -67.25 18.43
N LEU A 32 16.08 -66.04 18.99
CA LEU A 32 14.97 -65.34 19.61
C LEU A 32 14.00 -64.81 18.54
N GLN A 33 12.71 -65.01 18.77
CA GLN A 33 11.66 -64.45 17.91
C GLN A 33 11.36 -63.01 18.34
N PRO A 34 11.56 -62.02 17.46
CA PRO A 34 11.28 -60.63 17.78
C PRO A 34 9.77 -60.35 17.85
N THR A 35 9.38 -59.42 18.71
CA THR A 35 8.00 -58.92 18.83
C THR A 35 7.89 -57.50 18.29
N ARG A 36 6.76 -57.15 17.68
CA ARG A 36 6.49 -55.81 17.12
C ARG A 36 5.93 -54.87 18.18
N MET A 37 6.52 -53.67 18.30
CA MET A 37 6.04 -52.58 19.17
C MET A 37 4.90 -51.79 18.51
N LYS A 38 4.20 -50.94 19.29
CA LYS A 38 3.15 -50.01 18.76
C LYS A 38 3.66 -49.05 17.68
N ASN A 39 4.93 -48.66 17.74
CA ASN A 39 5.57 -47.80 16.73
C ASN A 39 6.10 -48.60 15.51
N GLY A 40 5.84 -49.91 15.45
CA GLY A 40 6.22 -50.78 14.34
C GLY A 40 7.61 -51.42 14.44
N ARG A 41 8.47 -50.99 15.36
CA ARG A 41 9.84 -51.53 15.53
C ARG A 41 9.85 -52.92 16.17
N LEU A 42 10.84 -53.72 15.81
CA LEU A 42 11.07 -55.05 16.39
C LEU A 42 11.95 -54.97 17.66
N TYR A 43 11.58 -55.73 18.69
CA TYR A 43 12.37 -55.88 19.91
C TYR A 43 12.43 -57.34 20.36
N VAL A 44 13.50 -57.67 21.10
CA VAL A 44 13.67 -58.93 21.82
C VAL A 44 13.87 -58.63 23.31
N THR A 45 13.63 -59.62 24.16
CA THR A 45 13.92 -59.50 25.59
C THR A 45 15.18 -60.29 25.89
N LEU A 46 16.22 -59.59 26.35
CA LEU A 46 17.47 -60.20 26.78
C LEU A 46 17.47 -60.33 28.31
N SER A 47 18.07 -61.39 28.82
CA SER A 47 18.12 -61.68 30.26
C SER A 47 19.56 -61.93 30.69
N SER A 48 20.04 -61.20 31.71
CA SER A 48 21.32 -61.44 32.41
C SER A 48 21.12 -61.23 33.90
N ASP A 49 21.74 -62.06 34.74
CA ASP A 49 21.80 -61.88 36.21
C ASP A 49 20.45 -61.66 36.89
N GLY A 50 19.40 -62.36 36.41
CA GLY A 50 18.04 -62.23 36.94
C GLY A 50 17.26 -61.00 36.43
N PHE A 51 17.86 -60.12 35.65
CA PHE A 51 17.23 -58.94 35.07
C PHE A 51 16.90 -59.14 33.59
N GLN A 52 15.68 -58.75 33.20
CA GLN A 52 15.22 -58.77 31.81
C GLN A 52 15.13 -57.35 31.25
N ARG A 53 15.65 -57.15 30.04
CA ARG A 53 15.58 -55.87 29.34
C ARG A 53 15.03 -56.05 27.93
N LYS A 54 14.07 -55.19 27.57
CA LYS A 54 13.59 -55.09 26.19
C LYS A 54 14.60 -54.28 25.38
N CYS A 55 15.16 -54.91 24.37
CA CYS A 55 16.16 -54.32 23.49
C CYS A 55 15.63 -54.33 22.06
N THR A 56 15.71 -53.20 21.37
CA THR A 56 15.28 -53.11 19.97
C THR A 56 16.30 -53.77 19.05
N VAL A 57 15.85 -54.56 18.08
CA VAL A 57 16.73 -55.33 17.18
C VAL A 57 17.68 -54.42 16.39
N HIS A 58 17.17 -53.39 15.72
CA HIS A 58 18.02 -52.39 15.03
C HIS A 58 19.07 -51.75 15.94
N GLY A 59 18.74 -51.48 17.21
CA GLY A 59 19.68 -50.91 18.17
C GLY A 59 20.82 -51.88 18.50
N LEU A 60 20.52 -53.17 18.66
CA LEU A 60 21.53 -54.21 18.89
C LEU A 60 22.44 -54.37 17.66
N VAL A 61 21.85 -54.46 16.47
CA VAL A 61 22.61 -54.58 15.21
C VAL A 61 23.49 -53.34 15.00
N ALA A 62 22.96 -52.13 15.18
CA ALA A 62 23.73 -50.91 15.00
C ALA A 62 24.90 -50.82 16.00
N ALA A 63 24.66 -51.11 17.29
CA ALA A 63 25.73 -51.12 18.28
C ALA A 63 26.85 -52.12 17.92
N SER A 64 26.50 -53.32 17.45
CA SER A 64 27.49 -54.37 17.14
C SER A 64 28.20 -54.18 15.78
N PHE A 65 27.54 -53.60 14.76
CA PHE A 65 28.07 -53.53 13.40
C PHE A 65 28.44 -52.13 12.91
N LEU A 66 27.79 -51.07 13.42
CA LEU A 66 28.09 -49.67 13.07
C LEU A 66 28.98 -48.99 14.13
N GLY A 67 29.17 -49.61 15.30
CA GLY A 67 29.96 -49.07 16.40
C GLY A 67 29.18 -48.09 17.27
N ASP A 68 29.90 -47.30 18.08
CA ASP A 68 29.30 -46.36 19.02
C ASP A 68 28.47 -45.28 18.32
N CYS A 69 27.26 -45.06 18.83
CA CYS A 69 26.38 -44.01 18.33
C CYS A 69 26.96 -42.63 18.69
N PRO A 70 27.24 -41.75 17.72
CA PRO A 70 27.71 -40.40 18.01
C PRO A 70 26.71 -39.62 18.88
N ALA A 71 27.20 -38.64 19.65
CA ALA A 71 26.35 -37.77 20.46
C ALA A 71 25.26 -37.09 19.59
N ALA A 72 24.03 -37.03 20.11
CA ALA A 72 22.84 -36.48 19.44
C ALA A 72 22.38 -37.20 18.15
N HIS A 73 22.88 -38.41 17.87
CA HIS A 73 22.40 -39.27 16.78
C HIS A 73 21.47 -40.37 17.28
N GLU A 74 20.70 -40.95 16.37
CA GLU A 74 19.84 -42.10 16.60
C GLU A 74 19.90 -43.06 15.40
N THR A 75 19.71 -44.35 15.68
CA THR A 75 19.64 -45.38 14.62
C THR A 75 18.33 -45.28 13.85
N THR A 76 18.41 -45.32 12.53
CA THR A 76 17.26 -45.39 11.63
C THR A 76 17.45 -46.42 10.52
N HIS A 77 16.35 -46.75 9.84
CA HIS A 77 16.29 -47.65 8.69
C HIS A 77 16.33 -46.82 7.40
N LYS A 78 17.23 -47.15 6.46
CA LYS A 78 17.41 -46.44 5.18
C LYS A 78 16.21 -46.58 4.25
N ASP A 79 15.55 -47.72 4.25
CA ASP A 79 14.31 -47.99 3.50
C ASP A 79 13.03 -47.50 4.22
N GLY A 80 13.09 -47.39 5.55
CA GLY A 80 11.93 -47.05 6.38
C GLY A 80 11.04 -48.22 6.76
N ASP A 81 11.43 -49.43 6.40
CA ASP A 81 10.82 -50.64 6.92
C ASP A 81 11.46 -51.01 8.26
N TYR A 82 10.71 -50.81 9.34
CA TYR A 82 11.17 -51.12 10.70
C TYR A 82 11.38 -52.63 10.99
N THR A 83 11.05 -53.49 10.04
CA THR A 83 11.30 -54.94 10.12
C THR A 83 12.61 -55.36 9.46
N ASN A 84 13.16 -54.55 8.54
CA ASN A 84 14.44 -54.81 7.87
C ASN A 84 15.63 -54.35 8.72
N ASN A 85 16.04 -55.18 9.69
CA ASN A 85 17.12 -54.84 10.63
C ASN A 85 18.53 -55.24 10.14
N ALA A 86 18.73 -55.45 8.83
CA ALA A 86 20.05 -55.73 8.29
C ALA A 86 21.01 -54.56 8.55
N ALA A 87 22.25 -54.84 8.95
CA ALA A 87 23.26 -53.82 9.26
C ALA A 87 23.50 -52.86 8.07
N SER A 88 23.42 -53.38 6.84
CA SER A 88 23.50 -52.60 5.60
C SER A 88 22.37 -51.56 5.45
N ASN A 89 21.19 -51.83 6.03
CA ASN A 89 20.02 -50.96 6.02
C ASN A 89 19.96 -49.99 7.21
N LEU A 90 20.89 -50.07 8.16
CA LEU A 90 20.92 -49.19 9.33
C LEU A 90 21.96 -48.07 9.15
N GLU A 91 21.70 -46.95 9.83
CA GLU A 91 22.62 -45.81 9.91
C GLU A 91 22.33 -44.95 11.14
N TYR A 92 23.31 -44.16 11.55
CA TYR A 92 23.15 -43.12 12.56
C TYR A 92 22.86 -41.78 11.89
N VAL A 93 21.74 -41.16 12.25
CA VAL A 93 21.35 -39.83 11.77
C VAL A 93 21.04 -38.92 12.95
N THR A 94 21.14 -37.62 12.76
CA THR A 94 20.65 -36.68 13.77
C THR A 94 19.14 -36.81 13.92
N ARG A 95 18.61 -36.56 15.12
CA ARG A 95 17.15 -36.57 15.38
C ARG A 95 16.37 -35.66 14.41
N ARG A 96 16.96 -34.51 14.05
CA ARG A 96 16.38 -33.56 13.08
C ARG A 96 16.26 -34.20 11.69
N GLU A 97 17.28 -34.91 11.25
CA GLU A 97 17.31 -35.56 9.95
C GLU A 97 16.38 -36.78 9.89
N ASN A 98 16.31 -37.57 10.96
CA ASN A 98 15.37 -38.68 11.02
C ASN A 98 13.91 -38.21 10.95
N GLN A 99 13.57 -37.13 11.66
CA GLN A 99 12.25 -36.50 11.59
C GLN A 99 11.92 -36.01 10.17
N LYS A 100 12.91 -35.42 9.49
CA LYS A 100 12.80 -34.97 8.09
C LYS A 100 12.43 -36.12 7.14
N ARG A 101 13.12 -37.26 7.29
CA ARG A 101 12.91 -38.47 6.48
C ARG A 101 11.57 -39.14 6.78
N PHE A 102 11.15 -39.15 8.05
CA PHE A 102 9.83 -39.67 8.45
C PHE A 102 8.68 -38.90 7.79
N VAL A 103 8.76 -37.57 7.76
CA VAL A 103 7.74 -36.72 7.09
C VAL A 103 7.67 -37.05 5.59
N MET A 104 8.81 -37.22 4.91
CA MET A 104 8.80 -37.61 3.49
C MET A 104 8.13 -38.97 3.25
N ARG A 105 8.47 -39.98 4.07
CA ARG A 105 7.86 -41.32 3.97
C ARG A 105 6.36 -41.33 4.29
N SER A 106 5.89 -40.36 5.09
CA SER A 106 4.49 -40.22 5.49
C SER A 106 3.64 -39.38 4.53
N GLY A 107 4.16 -39.06 3.34
CA GLY A 107 3.43 -38.29 2.31
C GLY A 107 3.76 -36.80 2.25
N GLY A 108 4.84 -36.34 2.90
CA GLY A 108 5.30 -34.95 2.86
C GLY A 108 4.68 -34.05 3.93
N TYR A 109 5.03 -32.77 3.91
CA TYR A 109 4.39 -31.76 4.76
C TYR A 109 2.98 -31.49 4.25
N SER A 110 1.99 -31.51 5.14
CA SER A 110 0.62 -31.14 4.82
C SER A 110 0.33 -29.70 5.23
N VAL A 111 -0.32 -28.96 4.32
CA VAL A 111 -0.85 -27.61 4.61
C VAL A 111 -2.36 -27.72 4.75
N ASN A 112 -2.89 -27.35 5.91
CA ASN A 112 -4.33 -27.31 6.16
C ASN A 112 -4.93 -26.00 5.65
N LEU A 113 -6.16 -26.07 5.14
CA LEU A 113 -6.95 -24.89 4.80
C LEU A 113 -8.12 -24.78 5.77
N THR A 114 -8.22 -23.64 6.45
CA THR A 114 -9.27 -23.33 7.43
C THR A 114 -9.95 -22.02 7.07
N LYS A 115 -11.14 -21.76 7.59
CA LYS A 115 -11.81 -20.46 7.52
C LYS A 115 -12.19 -20.01 8.92
N ARG A 116 -11.99 -18.72 9.22
CA ARG A 116 -12.34 -18.15 10.52
C ARG A 116 -13.78 -17.66 10.50
N VAL A 117 -14.67 -18.34 11.22
CA VAL A 117 -16.12 -18.13 11.18
C VAL A 117 -16.70 -17.93 12.59
N GLN A 118 -17.88 -17.30 12.69
CA GLN A 118 -18.62 -17.17 13.94
C GLN A 118 -19.50 -18.42 14.13
N THR A 119 -19.22 -19.22 15.15
CA THR A 119 -20.07 -20.37 15.51
C THR A 119 -20.91 -20.04 16.75
N GLY A 120 -21.84 -20.93 17.13
CA GLY A 120 -22.59 -20.80 18.39
C GLY A 120 -21.72 -20.72 19.65
N ASN A 121 -20.44 -21.11 19.55
CA ASN A 121 -19.44 -21.04 20.61
C ASN A 121 -18.38 -19.93 20.40
N GLY A 122 -18.68 -18.93 19.56
CA GLY A 122 -17.79 -17.81 19.25
C GLY A 122 -16.95 -17.98 17.98
N MET A 123 -15.98 -17.09 17.78
CA MET A 123 -15.11 -17.10 16.59
C MET A 123 -14.14 -18.29 16.63
N ARG A 124 -14.21 -19.18 15.63
CA ARG A 124 -13.34 -20.38 15.52
C ARG A 124 -12.72 -20.51 14.14
N TYR A 125 -11.57 -21.20 14.08
CA TYR A 125 -10.96 -21.63 12.82
C TYR A 125 -11.48 -23.03 12.50
N CYS A 126 -12.29 -23.13 11.47
CA CYS A 126 -12.94 -24.38 11.07
C CYS A 126 -12.30 -24.90 9.77
N PRO A 127 -12.01 -26.22 9.66
CA PRO A 127 -11.52 -26.81 8.42
C PRO A 127 -12.50 -26.56 7.27
N VAL A 128 -11.99 -26.27 6.08
CA VAL A 128 -12.86 -26.07 4.91
C VAL A 128 -13.31 -27.43 4.37
N ALA A 129 -14.61 -27.58 4.10
CA ALA A 129 -15.17 -28.79 3.53
C ALA A 129 -14.70 -28.99 2.09
N GLN A 130 -14.48 -30.24 1.70
CA GLN A 130 -14.06 -30.61 0.35
C GLN A 130 -15.10 -31.54 -0.28
N SER A 131 -15.25 -31.47 -1.60
CA SER A 131 -16.05 -32.44 -2.36
C SER A 131 -15.32 -33.77 -2.50
N ALA A 132 -16.02 -34.82 -2.95
CA ALA A 132 -15.47 -36.16 -3.12
C ALA A 132 -14.24 -36.22 -4.07
N ASN A 133 -14.12 -35.24 -4.98
CA ASN A 133 -12.96 -35.06 -5.87
C ASN A 133 -11.88 -34.13 -5.30
N GLY A 134 -11.90 -33.83 -4.01
CA GLY A 134 -10.88 -33.03 -3.32
C GLY A 134 -10.94 -31.51 -3.56
N ARG A 135 -11.95 -31.00 -4.30
CA ARG A 135 -12.11 -29.56 -4.51
C ARG A 135 -12.69 -28.89 -3.27
N VAL A 136 -12.19 -27.71 -2.94
CA VAL A 136 -12.68 -26.92 -1.81
C VAL A 136 -14.10 -26.43 -2.12
N LYS A 137 -15.05 -26.70 -1.22
CA LYS A 137 -16.42 -26.18 -1.30
C LYS A 137 -16.42 -24.70 -0.86
N PRO A 138 -16.84 -23.75 -1.71
CA PRO A 138 -16.86 -22.34 -1.35
C PRO A 138 -17.75 -22.08 -0.13
N ASP A 139 -17.18 -21.45 0.88
CA ASP A 139 -17.86 -20.97 2.09
C ASP A 139 -18.45 -22.07 2.98
N VAL A 140 -18.11 -23.34 2.73
CA VAL A 140 -18.54 -24.46 3.56
C VAL A 140 -17.39 -24.92 4.44
N VAL A 141 -17.61 -24.94 5.75
CA VAL A 141 -16.65 -25.39 6.76
C VAL A 141 -17.21 -26.54 7.57
N LEU A 142 -16.33 -27.29 8.22
CA LEU A 142 -16.69 -28.34 9.17
C LEU A 142 -16.69 -27.76 10.58
N VAL A 143 -17.88 -27.61 11.17
CA VAL A 143 -18.08 -27.23 12.58
C VAL A 143 -18.50 -28.49 13.33
N ASP A 144 -17.67 -28.93 14.28
CA ASP A 144 -17.89 -30.15 15.07
C ASP A 144 -18.24 -31.39 14.21
N GLY A 145 -17.66 -31.48 13.01
CA GLY A 145 -17.83 -32.57 12.06
C GLY A 145 -19.01 -32.44 11.09
N LYS A 146 -19.84 -31.39 11.21
CA LYS A 146 -20.97 -31.11 10.31
C LYS A 146 -20.62 -29.97 9.33
N GLU A 147 -21.10 -30.08 8.10
CA GLU A 147 -20.94 -29.02 7.10
C GLU A 147 -21.86 -27.84 7.41
N GLU A 148 -21.28 -26.66 7.62
CA GLU A 148 -21.98 -25.40 7.82
C GLU A 148 -21.49 -24.38 6.78
N ARG A 149 -22.42 -23.58 6.24
CA ARG A 149 -22.11 -22.54 5.24
C ARG A 149 -22.02 -21.18 5.91
N HIS A 150 -20.87 -20.52 5.75
CA HIS A 150 -20.55 -19.22 6.32
C HIS A 150 -20.00 -18.29 5.25
N LEU A 151 -20.76 -17.26 4.87
CA LEU A 151 -20.35 -16.30 3.84
C LEU A 151 -19.32 -15.29 4.37
N GLU A 152 -19.32 -15.07 5.67
CA GLU A 152 -18.40 -14.21 6.41
C GLU A 152 -17.04 -14.90 6.66
N GLY A 153 -16.08 -14.11 7.14
CA GLY A 153 -14.75 -14.62 7.50
C GLY A 153 -13.73 -14.60 6.36
N ALA A 154 -12.53 -15.12 6.66
CA ALA A 154 -11.42 -15.25 5.73
C ALA A 154 -10.79 -16.64 5.84
N TYR A 155 -10.21 -17.11 4.74
CA TYR A 155 -9.47 -18.35 4.64
C TYR A 155 -8.05 -18.19 5.18
N TYR A 156 -7.54 -19.24 5.80
CA TYR A 156 -6.22 -19.32 6.41
C TYR A 156 -5.55 -20.63 6.03
N LEU A 157 -4.28 -20.53 5.62
CA LEU A 157 -3.38 -21.68 5.53
C LEU A 157 -2.76 -21.93 6.89
N GLU A 158 -2.58 -23.20 7.22
CA GLU A 158 -1.99 -23.62 8.47
C GLU A 158 -1.03 -24.79 8.25
N TRP A 159 0.19 -24.65 8.75
CA TRP A 159 1.21 -25.70 8.69
C TRP A 159 2.09 -25.64 9.95
N ARG A 160 3.00 -26.62 10.07
CA ARG A 160 3.98 -26.65 11.14
C ARG A 160 5.38 -26.39 10.61
N GLU A 161 6.09 -25.49 11.28
CA GLU A 161 7.52 -25.27 11.11
C GLU A 161 8.20 -25.74 12.41
N GLY A 162 8.76 -26.95 12.39
CA GLY A 162 9.25 -27.61 13.60
C GLY A 162 8.15 -27.79 14.64
N ALA A 163 8.33 -27.21 15.83
CA ALA A 163 7.35 -27.24 16.92
C ALA A 163 6.28 -26.12 16.82
N LYS A 164 6.47 -25.12 15.95
CA LYS A 164 5.60 -23.94 15.86
C LYS A 164 4.49 -24.16 14.84
N ARG A 165 3.25 -23.87 15.24
CA ARG A 165 2.09 -23.79 14.33
C ARG A 165 2.06 -22.40 13.71
N VAL A 166 2.09 -22.34 12.38
CA VAL A 166 2.03 -21.08 11.60
C VAL A 166 0.66 -20.98 10.93
N ARG A 167 0.11 -19.76 10.91
CA ARG A 167 -1.16 -19.46 10.23
C ARG A 167 -1.01 -18.21 9.37
N LEU A 168 -1.49 -18.28 8.14
CA LEU A 168 -1.45 -17.18 7.17
C LEU A 168 -2.82 -16.94 6.58
N SER A 169 -3.33 -15.71 6.67
CA SER A 169 -4.58 -15.31 6.01
C SER A 169 -4.37 -15.25 4.49
N VAL A 170 -5.27 -15.87 3.73
CA VAL A 170 -5.22 -15.92 2.26
C VAL A 170 -6.43 -15.27 1.57
N GLY A 171 -7.23 -14.51 2.32
CA GLY A 171 -8.32 -13.70 1.78
C GLY A 171 -9.68 -14.40 1.82
N LYS A 172 -10.63 -13.95 0.99
CA LYS A 172 -12.04 -14.40 1.02
C LYS A 172 -12.43 -15.33 -0.13
N ASP A 173 -11.54 -15.54 -1.10
CA ASP A 173 -11.83 -16.38 -2.26
C ASP A 173 -11.34 -17.83 -2.03
N SER A 174 -12.23 -18.80 -2.20
CA SER A 174 -11.92 -20.22 -1.94
C SER A 174 -11.00 -20.84 -2.99
N ALA A 175 -11.06 -20.39 -4.25
CA ALA A 175 -10.25 -20.94 -5.33
C ALA A 175 -8.80 -20.48 -5.21
N ASP A 176 -8.58 -19.19 -4.94
CA ASP A 176 -7.26 -18.63 -4.66
C ASP A 176 -6.65 -19.25 -3.39
N ALA A 177 -7.46 -19.41 -2.33
CA ALA A 177 -7.03 -20.09 -1.11
C ALA A 177 -6.59 -21.55 -1.36
N SER A 178 -7.32 -22.29 -2.20
CA SER A 178 -6.95 -23.67 -2.61
C SER A 178 -5.66 -23.70 -3.43
N ALA A 179 -5.50 -22.79 -4.40
CA ALA A 179 -4.29 -22.71 -5.22
C ALA A 179 -3.06 -22.32 -4.40
N ARG A 180 -3.23 -21.44 -3.40
CA ARG A 180 -2.16 -21.07 -2.47
C ARG A 180 -1.80 -22.19 -1.50
N ARG A 181 -2.78 -22.98 -1.04
CA ARG A 181 -2.53 -24.20 -0.23
C ARG A 181 -1.64 -25.18 -0.99
N GLN A 182 -2.01 -25.53 -2.22
CA GLN A 182 -1.27 -26.47 -3.05
C GLN A 182 0.16 -25.98 -3.35
N ARG A 183 0.32 -24.67 -3.67
CA ARG A 183 1.64 -24.07 -3.85
C ARG A 183 2.50 -24.13 -2.60
N LYS A 184 1.94 -23.82 -1.43
CA LYS A 184 2.69 -23.86 -0.17
C LYS A 184 3.07 -25.29 0.22
N GLU A 185 2.19 -26.25 -0.04
CA GLU A 185 2.46 -27.68 0.18
C GLU A 185 3.59 -28.18 -0.73
N ALA A 186 3.57 -27.80 -2.02
CA ALA A 186 4.65 -28.10 -2.95
C ALA A 186 5.98 -27.43 -2.56
N GLU A 187 5.96 -26.17 -2.12
CA GLU A 187 7.13 -25.43 -1.64
C GLU A 187 7.78 -26.11 -0.42
N LEU A 188 6.98 -26.45 0.60
CA LEU A 188 7.46 -27.13 1.81
C LEU A 188 8.09 -28.49 1.47
N ASN A 189 7.51 -29.21 0.51
CA ASN A 189 8.05 -30.47 0.04
C ASN A 189 9.33 -30.29 -0.80
N ALA A 190 9.43 -29.25 -1.63
CA ALA A 190 10.60 -28.96 -2.46
C ALA A 190 11.82 -28.52 -1.62
N VAL A 191 11.64 -27.57 -0.70
CA VAL A 191 12.67 -27.13 0.25
C VAL A 191 13.17 -28.31 1.08
N ASN A 192 12.27 -29.22 1.45
CA ASN A 192 12.63 -30.40 2.21
C ASN A 192 13.46 -31.40 1.39
N ASN A 193 13.17 -31.56 0.11
CA ASN A 193 13.88 -32.50 -0.78
C ASN A 193 15.32 -32.07 -1.12
N GLY A 194 15.82 -30.96 -0.54
CA GLY A 194 17.18 -30.49 -0.81
C GLY A 194 17.34 -29.92 -2.23
N VAL A 195 16.24 -29.82 -2.97
CA VAL A 195 16.19 -29.05 -4.21
C VAL A 195 16.26 -27.59 -3.78
N SER A 196 17.42 -26.99 -4.03
CA SER A 196 17.48 -25.53 -4.16
C SER A 196 16.61 -25.22 -5.37
N VAL A 197 15.36 -24.82 -5.11
CA VAL A 197 14.52 -24.23 -6.14
C VAL A 197 15.19 -22.91 -6.46
N MET A 198 16.16 -22.93 -7.38
CA MET A 198 16.62 -21.72 -8.03
C MET A 198 15.38 -21.16 -8.72
N PRO A 199 14.86 -20.00 -8.29
CA PRO A 199 13.68 -19.47 -8.93
C PRO A 199 14.13 -19.01 -10.32
N GLU A 200 13.63 -19.69 -11.35
CA GLU A 200 13.49 -19.06 -12.65
C GLU A 200 12.78 -17.72 -12.43
N ASN A 201 13.37 -16.65 -12.98
CA ASN A 201 12.89 -15.28 -12.99
C ASN A 201 11.41 -15.10 -12.60
N GLY A 202 11.18 -14.66 -11.35
CA GLY A 202 9.87 -14.27 -10.85
C GLY A 202 9.41 -15.07 -9.63
N HIS A 203 9.29 -14.37 -8.50
CA HIS A 203 8.63 -14.82 -7.27
C HIS A 203 9.44 -15.73 -6.31
N ASN A 204 10.41 -15.13 -5.63
CA ASN A 204 10.33 -15.22 -4.16
C ASN A 204 8.95 -14.67 -3.76
N GLY A 205 8.19 -15.40 -2.95
CA GLY A 205 6.93 -14.91 -2.36
C GLY A 205 7.08 -13.68 -1.45
N HIS A 206 8.27 -13.09 -1.44
CA HIS A 206 8.60 -11.84 -0.81
C HIS A 206 9.06 -10.85 -1.89
N ARG A 207 8.18 -9.90 -2.22
CA ARG A 207 8.50 -8.84 -3.17
C ARG A 207 9.33 -7.80 -2.44
N SER A 208 10.53 -7.51 -2.94
CA SER A 208 11.38 -6.49 -2.34
C SER A 208 10.67 -5.13 -2.38
N VAL A 209 10.67 -4.41 -1.26
CA VAL A 209 10.11 -3.04 -1.20
C VAL A 209 10.82 -2.14 -2.21
N ALA A 210 12.15 -2.22 -2.28
CA ALA A 210 12.94 -1.40 -3.19
C ALA A 210 12.65 -1.74 -4.67
N ALA A 211 12.60 -3.03 -5.02
CA ALA A 211 12.29 -3.44 -6.39
C ALA A 211 10.87 -3.00 -6.81
N ALA A 212 9.89 -3.18 -5.92
CA ALA A 212 8.52 -2.78 -6.18
C ALA A 212 8.36 -1.25 -6.32
N VAL A 213 9.12 -0.46 -5.54
CA VAL A 213 9.15 1.00 -5.69
C VAL A 213 9.70 1.39 -7.06
N THR A 214 10.81 0.79 -7.50
CA THR A 214 11.40 1.06 -8.81
C THR A 214 10.43 0.74 -9.94
N GLU A 215 9.85 -0.46 -9.94
CA GLU A 215 8.87 -0.88 -10.94
C GLU A 215 7.65 0.05 -10.98
N PHE A 216 7.10 0.41 -9.81
CA PHE A 216 5.98 1.33 -9.71
C PHE A 216 6.31 2.73 -10.25
N LEU A 217 7.52 3.23 -10.01
CA LEU A 217 7.95 4.53 -10.53
C LEU A 217 8.16 4.50 -12.04
N ASP A 218 8.66 3.39 -12.60
CA ASP A 218 8.79 3.19 -14.04
C ASP A 218 7.42 3.17 -14.74
N GLU A 219 6.44 2.44 -14.20
CA GLU A 219 5.06 2.48 -14.69
C GLU A 219 4.42 3.87 -14.55
N THR A 220 4.68 4.55 -13.42
CA THR A 220 4.17 5.91 -13.17
C THR A 220 4.74 6.90 -14.17
N LYS A 221 6.01 6.75 -14.57
CA LYS A 221 6.66 7.60 -15.58
C LYS A 221 6.00 7.48 -16.95
N LEU A 222 5.47 6.31 -17.30
CA LEU A 222 4.76 6.08 -18.56
C LEU A 222 3.35 6.69 -18.57
N THR A 223 2.71 6.82 -17.40
CA THR A 223 1.28 7.16 -17.31
C THR A 223 0.98 8.53 -16.72
N LYS A 224 1.92 9.16 -15.99
CA LYS A 224 1.70 10.40 -15.23
C LYS A 224 2.65 11.53 -15.63
N LYS A 225 2.23 12.77 -15.36
CA LYS A 225 3.05 13.98 -15.60
C LYS A 225 4.28 13.99 -14.68
N PRO A 226 5.40 14.63 -15.08
CA PRO A 226 6.65 14.67 -14.29
C PRO A 226 6.48 15.14 -12.85
N LYS A 227 5.61 16.13 -12.60
CA LYS A 227 5.33 16.63 -11.23
C LYS A 227 4.69 15.57 -10.33
N THR A 228 3.84 14.71 -10.90
CA THR A 228 3.23 13.59 -10.16
C THR A 228 4.26 12.52 -9.87
N LEU A 229 5.11 12.18 -10.86
CA LEU A 229 6.22 11.25 -10.66
C LEU A 229 7.17 11.72 -9.56
N ALA A 230 7.54 13.02 -9.55
CA ALA A 230 8.37 13.59 -8.50
C ALA A 230 7.72 13.46 -7.11
N ALA A 231 6.42 13.72 -6.99
CA ALA A 231 5.69 13.56 -5.73
C ALA A 231 5.67 12.12 -5.22
N TYR A 232 5.50 11.13 -6.11
CA TYR A 232 5.61 9.71 -5.75
C TYR A 232 7.05 9.34 -5.37
N SER A 233 8.04 9.75 -6.18
CA SER A 233 9.44 9.45 -5.94
C SER A 233 9.91 9.95 -4.57
N THR A 234 9.61 11.19 -4.20
CA THR A 234 9.93 11.72 -2.86
C THR A 234 9.21 10.95 -1.75
N ALA A 235 7.91 10.67 -1.90
CA ALA A 235 7.15 9.96 -0.87
C ALA A 235 7.67 8.53 -0.65
N LEU A 236 7.97 7.81 -1.73
CA LEU A 236 8.47 6.43 -1.67
C LEU A 236 9.92 6.35 -1.20
N SER A 237 10.74 7.34 -1.53
CA SER A 237 12.10 7.46 -0.98
C SER A 237 12.06 7.61 0.55
N TYR A 238 11.22 8.50 1.08
CA TYR A 238 11.03 8.63 2.53
C TYR A 238 10.42 7.38 3.16
N PHE A 239 9.54 6.68 2.44
CA PHE A 239 8.98 5.43 2.94
C PHE A 239 10.06 4.36 3.11
N VAL A 240 10.91 4.16 2.09
CA VAL A 240 12.05 3.22 2.15
C VAL A 240 13.05 3.61 3.23
N GLU A 241 13.30 4.90 3.43
CA GLU A 241 14.17 5.38 4.52
C GLU A 241 13.60 5.04 5.90
N SER A 242 12.28 5.18 6.08
CA SER A 242 11.60 4.91 7.35
C SER A 242 11.29 3.43 7.62
N CYS A 243 11.22 2.60 6.58
CA CYS A 243 10.76 1.21 6.66
C CYS A 243 11.93 0.26 6.38
N HIS A 244 12.50 -0.31 7.45
CA HIS A 244 13.64 -1.24 7.35
C HIS A 244 13.25 -2.66 6.90
N LYS A 245 11.98 -2.89 6.56
CA LYS A 245 11.53 -4.20 6.07
C LYS A 245 11.93 -4.36 4.62
N LEU A 246 12.55 -5.49 4.31
CA LEU A 246 13.03 -5.77 2.96
C LEU A 246 11.90 -6.21 2.04
N ASN A 247 10.82 -6.76 2.61
CA ASN A 247 9.75 -7.43 1.88
C ASN A 247 8.41 -6.73 2.08
N LEU A 248 7.64 -6.58 0.99
CA LEU A 248 6.32 -5.96 1.00
C LEU A 248 5.33 -6.69 1.91
N GLU A 249 5.42 -8.02 1.98
CA GLU A 249 4.52 -8.88 2.76
C GLU A 249 4.75 -8.76 4.27
N GLU A 250 5.89 -8.22 4.68
CA GLU A 250 6.19 -7.96 6.09
C GLU A 250 5.60 -6.64 6.56
N ILE A 251 5.26 -5.71 5.64
CA ILE A 251 4.73 -4.38 5.98
C ILE A 251 3.43 -4.52 6.77
N ASP A 252 3.38 -3.90 7.95
CA ASP A 252 2.23 -3.91 8.84
C ASP A 252 1.72 -2.49 9.15
N ARG A 253 0.64 -2.40 9.93
CA ARG A 253 0.05 -1.12 10.35
C ARG A 253 1.06 -0.21 11.08
N LYS A 254 1.94 -0.78 11.90
CA LYS A 254 2.88 -0.02 12.73
C LYS A 254 3.92 0.68 11.86
N ASP A 255 4.30 0.10 10.72
CA ASP A 255 5.22 0.74 9.78
C ASP A 255 4.62 2.00 9.16
N LEU A 256 3.32 2.02 8.86
CA LEU A 256 2.63 3.19 8.34
C LEU A 256 2.52 4.32 9.39
N LEU A 257 2.31 3.94 10.65
CA LEU A 257 2.32 4.90 11.76
C LEU A 257 3.73 5.48 11.99
N LYS A 258 4.76 4.63 11.92
CA LYS A 258 6.17 5.07 11.98
C LYS A 258 6.52 5.99 10.82
N PHE A 259 6.06 5.69 9.61
CA PHE A 259 6.27 6.57 8.46
C PHE A 259 5.66 7.97 8.70
N SER A 260 4.45 8.03 9.25
CA SER A 260 3.82 9.31 9.59
C SER A 260 4.60 10.09 10.66
N ALA A 261 5.11 9.38 11.68
CA ALA A 261 5.97 9.97 12.71
C ALA A 261 7.29 10.45 12.12
N PHE A 262 7.97 9.64 11.31
CA PHE A 262 9.20 9.98 10.60
C PHE A 262 9.06 11.27 9.76
N LEU A 263 7.96 11.40 9.00
CA LEU A 263 7.73 12.60 8.20
C LEU A 263 7.58 13.86 9.06
N ARG A 264 6.93 13.75 10.22
CA ARG A 264 6.68 14.89 11.11
C ARG A 264 7.89 15.22 11.97
N ASP A 265 8.51 14.20 12.57
CA ASP A 265 9.46 14.33 13.66
C ASP A 265 10.91 14.38 13.15
N GLU A 266 11.22 13.73 12.02
CA GLU A 266 12.58 13.70 11.43
C GLU A 266 12.72 14.57 10.17
N LYS A 267 11.68 14.60 9.31
CA LYS A 267 11.68 15.39 8.07
C LYS A 267 11.00 16.75 8.19
N ASP A 268 10.54 17.11 9.40
CA ASP A 268 9.88 18.37 9.74
C ASP A 268 8.80 18.79 8.71
N GLN A 269 8.02 17.82 8.25
CA GLN A 269 7.01 18.08 7.22
C GLN A 269 5.74 18.67 7.84
N ALA A 270 5.24 19.73 7.21
CA ALA A 270 3.94 20.30 7.55
C ALA A 270 2.81 19.23 7.50
N PRO A 271 1.77 19.30 8.35
CA PRO A 271 0.74 18.25 8.45
C PRO A 271 0.07 17.86 7.13
N ARG A 272 -0.23 18.84 6.26
CA ARG A 272 -0.80 18.56 4.94
C ARG A 272 0.18 17.80 4.02
N SER A 273 1.47 18.12 4.11
CA SER A 273 2.52 17.41 3.38
C SER A 273 2.69 15.98 3.86
N VAL A 274 2.59 15.75 5.18
CA VAL A 274 2.56 14.40 5.77
C VAL A 274 1.39 13.60 5.20
N TYR A 275 0.18 14.16 5.20
CA TYR A 275 -1.00 13.52 4.63
C TYR A 275 -0.84 13.14 3.16
N ASN A 276 -0.41 14.07 2.31
CA ASN A 276 -0.29 13.82 0.87
C ASN A 276 0.78 12.73 0.57
N LYS A 277 1.88 12.72 1.32
CA LYS A 277 2.92 11.67 1.18
C LYS A 277 2.42 10.32 1.68
N TYR A 278 1.67 10.29 2.78
CA TYR A 278 0.99 9.09 3.27
C TYR A 278 0.03 8.52 2.22
N GLU A 279 -0.77 9.38 1.58
CA GLU A 279 -1.68 8.98 0.49
C GLU A 279 -0.93 8.37 -0.71
N ASN A 280 0.22 8.94 -1.09
CA ASN A 280 1.06 8.38 -2.15
C ASN A 280 1.56 6.97 -1.80
N VAL A 281 2.01 6.75 -0.56
CA VAL A 281 2.44 5.42 -0.08
C VAL A 281 1.27 4.44 -0.06
N MET A 282 0.09 4.86 0.42
CA MET A 282 -1.10 4.02 0.41
C MET A 282 -1.52 3.65 -1.02
N THR A 283 -1.36 4.56 -1.98
CA THR A 283 -1.64 4.29 -3.40
C THR A 283 -0.65 3.27 -3.97
N PHE A 284 0.64 3.41 -3.67
CA PHE A 284 1.66 2.42 -4.02
C PHE A 284 1.34 1.04 -3.44
N LEU A 285 1.08 0.94 -2.14
CA LEU A 285 0.75 -0.34 -1.49
C LEU A 285 -0.49 -0.99 -2.10
N LYS A 286 -1.51 -0.18 -2.44
CA LYS A 286 -2.71 -0.66 -3.13
C LYS A 286 -2.40 -1.20 -4.53
N ALA A 287 -1.50 -0.56 -5.28
CA ALA A 287 -1.01 -1.05 -6.58
C ALA A 287 -0.28 -2.38 -6.42
N GLN A 288 0.43 -2.57 -5.31
CA GLN A 288 1.07 -3.83 -4.94
C GLN A 288 0.11 -4.87 -4.34
N GLY A 289 -1.21 -4.66 -4.42
CA GLY A 289 -2.22 -5.60 -3.90
C GLY A 289 -2.35 -5.62 -2.37
N ILE A 290 -1.63 -4.75 -1.65
CA ILE A 290 -1.71 -4.64 -0.20
C ILE A 290 -2.84 -3.66 0.16
N ARG A 291 -3.86 -4.16 0.86
CA ARG A 291 -5.05 -3.38 1.24
C ARG A 291 -5.40 -3.60 2.70
N GLY A 292 -6.03 -2.59 3.31
CA GLY A 292 -6.57 -2.70 4.66
C GLY A 292 -5.55 -2.68 5.79
N LEU A 293 -4.30 -2.24 5.54
CA LEU A 293 -3.29 -2.08 6.60
C LEU A 293 -3.60 -0.96 7.60
N ALA A 294 -4.23 0.12 7.12
CA ALA A 294 -4.54 1.30 7.92
C ALA A 294 -6.03 1.63 7.84
N SER A 295 -6.61 1.95 8.98
CA SER A 295 -7.98 2.47 9.11
C SER A 295 -7.99 3.99 8.91
N LYS A 296 -9.18 4.59 8.70
CA LYS A 296 -9.32 6.05 8.55
C LYS A 296 -8.75 6.84 9.73
N ASN A 297 -8.73 6.27 10.94
CA ASN A 297 -8.18 6.91 12.12
C ASN A 297 -6.65 6.92 12.17
N ASP A 298 -5.99 6.08 11.39
CA ASP A 298 -4.54 6.00 11.29
C ASP A 298 -3.95 7.04 10.33
N TRP A 299 -4.80 7.66 9.50
CA TRP A 299 -4.36 8.65 8.54
C TRP A 299 -3.91 9.93 9.26
N PRO A 300 -2.83 10.59 8.78
CA PRO A 300 -2.45 11.89 9.28
C PRO A 300 -3.62 12.86 9.24
N ARG A 301 -3.65 13.80 10.19
CA ARG A 301 -4.66 14.86 10.22
C ARG A 301 -3.98 16.18 9.94
N TYR A 302 -4.71 17.05 9.26
CA TYR A 302 -4.32 18.43 9.05
C TYR A 302 -5.57 19.29 9.21
N THR A 303 -5.36 20.50 9.68
CA THR A 303 -6.42 21.52 9.67
C THR A 303 -6.49 22.10 8.27
N GLU A 304 -7.70 22.20 7.73
CA GLU A 304 -7.91 22.97 6.51
C GLU A 304 -7.96 24.45 6.89
N GLU A 305 -6.93 25.18 6.48
CA GLU A 305 -6.88 26.62 6.64
C GLU A 305 -7.70 27.30 5.55
N GLU A 306 -8.33 28.41 5.91
CA GLU A 306 -9.06 29.24 4.95
C GLU A 306 -8.09 29.75 3.87
N PRO A 307 -8.49 29.77 2.59
CA PRO A 307 -7.64 30.33 1.54
C PRO A 307 -7.32 31.79 1.82
N GLU A 308 -6.04 32.12 1.92
CA GLU A 308 -5.61 33.52 2.00
C GLU A 308 -5.91 34.27 0.70
N ILE A 309 -6.27 35.55 0.84
CA ILE A 309 -6.52 36.48 -0.26
C ILE A 309 -5.61 37.69 -0.09
N TYR A 310 -5.34 38.41 -1.16
CA TYR A 310 -4.72 39.73 -1.06
C TYR A 310 -5.76 40.78 -0.71
N GLU A 311 -5.47 41.55 0.33
CA GLU A 311 -6.18 42.78 0.65
C GLU A 311 -5.80 43.89 -0.35
N ASP A 312 -6.65 44.92 -0.48
CA ASP A 312 -6.42 46.00 -1.45
C ASP A 312 -5.11 46.74 -1.16
N GLU A 313 -4.76 46.98 0.10
CA GLU A 313 -3.50 47.63 0.48
C GLU A 313 -2.26 46.80 0.14
N GLU A 314 -2.36 45.46 0.18
CA GLU A 314 -1.26 44.57 -0.23
C GLU A 314 -1.05 44.65 -1.75
N LEU A 315 -2.14 44.66 -2.53
CA LEU A 315 -2.08 44.77 -4.00
C LEU A 315 -1.57 46.13 -4.43
N ASP A 316 -2.01 47.21 -3.78
CA ASP A 316 -1.55 48.56 -4.09
C ASP A 316 -0.05 48.71 -3.89
N LYS A 317 0.48 48.20 -2.75
CA LYS A 317 1.92 48.18 -2.49
C LYS A 317 2.68 47.33 -3.50
N LEU A 318 2.18 46.14 -3.82
CA LEU A 318 2.81 45.25 -4.80
C LEU A 318 2.85 45.90 -6.19
N PHE A 319 1.72 46.41 -6.68
CA PHE A 319 1.62 47.02 -8.00
C PHE A 319 2.34 48.37 -8.12
N ALA A 320 2.65 49.02 -6.99
CA ALA A 320 3.53 50.18 -6.96
C ALA A 320 5.01 49.81 -7.09
N ALA A 321 5.40 48.59 -6.68
CA ALA A 321 6.75 48.07 -6.84
C ALA A 321 7.02 47.44 -8.21
N CYS A 322 5.97 47.02 -8.93
CA CYS A 322 6.08 46.46 -10.28
C CYS A 322 6.50 47.49 -11.33
N ASP A 323 7.27 47.06 -12.31
CA ASP A 323 7.32 47.76 -13.59
C ASP A 323 6.02 47.58 -14.42
N SER A 324 5.95 48.20 -15.60
CA SER A 324 4.74 48.16 -16.43
C SER A 324 4.37 46.77 -16.97
N GLU A 325 5.36 45.89 -17.17
CA GLU A 325 5.16 44.55 -17.70
C GLU A 325 4.80 43.57 -16.58
N GLU A 326 5.56 43.61 -15.48
CA GLU A 326 5.28 42.84 -14.26
C GLU A 326 3.87 43.13 -13.73
N ARG A 327 3.48 44.40 -13.70
CA ARG A 327 2.14 44.81 -13.29
C ARG A 327 1.07 44.15 -14.15
N LEU A 328 1.29 44.08 -15.47
CA LEU A 328 0.33 43.44 -16.37
C LEU A 328 0.23 41.93 -16.12
N TRP A 329 1.34 41.25 -15.85
CA TRP A 329 1.31 39.82 -15.51
C TRP A 329 0.41 39.55 -14.31
N TYR A 330 0.61 40.30 -13.22
CA TYR A 330 -0.13 40.08 -11.98
C TYR A 330 -1.55 40.64 -12.02
N GLU A 331 -1.83 41.71 -12.79
CA GLU A 331 -3.20 42.13 -13.12
C GLU A 331 -3.93 41.03 -13.92
N PHE A 332 -3.24 40.35 -14.85
CA PHE A 332 -3.82 39.23 -15.59
C PHE A 332 -4.14 38.04 -14.67
N PHE A 333 -3.23 37.65 -13.76
CA PHE A 333 -3.52 36.64 -12.73
C PHE A 333 -4.72 37.02 -11.86
N LEU A 334 -4.75 38.26 -11.36
CA LEU A 334 -5.79 38.76 -10.46
C LEU A 334 -7.17 38.84 -11.13
N MET A 335 -7.24 39.24 -12.39
CA MET A 335 -8.51 39.53 -13.07
C MET A 335 -9.05 38.35 -13.89
N THR A 336 -8.27 37.26 -14.03
CA THR A 336 -8.72 36.02 -14.68
C THR A 336 -8.82 34.85 -13.71
N GLY A 337 -8.09 34.90 -12.60
CA GLY A 337 -7.96 33.77 -11.67
C GLY A 337 -7.32 32.53 -12.30
N MET A 338 -6.63 32.65 -13.43
CA MET A 338 -5.98 31.52 -14.11
C MET A 338 -4.83 30.94 -13.27
N ARG A 339 -4.57 29.64 -13.43
CA ARG A 339 -3.40 28.96 -12.84
C ARG A 339 -2.14 29.38 -13.57
N GLU A 340 -1.00 29.31 -12.89
CA GLU A 340 0.32 29.63 -13.45
C GLU A 340 0.52 29.09 -14.87
N GLN A 341 0.43 27.77 -15.06
CA GLN A 341 0.60 27.18 -16.40
C GLN A 341 -0.43 27.66 -17.43
N GLU A 342 -1.66 27.99 -17.01
CA GLU A 342 -2.65 28.51 -17.94
C GLU A 342 -2.25 29.91 -18.43
N VAL A 343 -1.60 30.72 -17.58
CA VAL A 343 -1.03 32.03 -17.97
C VAL A 343 0.23 31.86 -18.82
N MET A 344 1.12 30.92 -18.46
CA MET A 344 2.35 30.63 -19.19
C MET A 344 2.10 30.27 -20.66
N TYR A 345 1.00 29.56 -20.94
CA TYR A 345 0.64 29.08 -22.27
C TYR A 345 -0.55 29.84 -22.91
N ALA A 346 -0.91 31.01 -22.38
CA ALA A 346 -1.98 31.83 -22.95
C ALA A 346 -1.56 32.37 -24.32
N TYR A 347 -2.39 32.16 -25.35
CA TYR A 347 -2.14 32.69 -26.70
C TYR A 347 -2.98 33.93 -26.99
N TRP A 348 -2.50 34.79 -27.89
CA TRP A 348 -3.28 35.92 -28.38
C TRP A 348 -4.58 35.50 -29.07
N SER A 349 -4.64 34.28 -29.62
CA SER A 349 -5.86 33.68 -30.19
C SER A 349 -6.89 33.26 -29.14
N ASP A 350 -6.49 33.17 -27.86
CA ASP A 350 -7.40 32.91 -26.74
C ASP A 350 -8.02 34.19 -26.18
N VAL A 351 -7.45 35.37 -26.50
CA VAL A 351 -7.90 36.66 -25.95
C VAL A 351 -8.79 37.37 -26.95
N ASN A 352 -10.08 37.47 -26.63
CA ASN A 352 -11.03 38.26 -27.39
C ASN A 352 -11.15 39.67 -26.78
N LEU A 353 -10.36 40.60 -27.31
CA LEU A 353 -10.32 42.00 -26.85
C LEU A 353 -11.58 42.81 -27.18
N THR A 354 -12.45 42.30 -28.06
CA THR A 354 -13.73 42.93 -28.42
C THR A 354 -14.83 42.46 -27.47
N ALA A 355 -14.94 41.14 -27.26
CA ALA A 355 -15.91 40.56 -26.34
C ALA A 355 -15.50 40.71 -24.86
N GLY A 356 -14.22 41.00 -24.59
CA GLY A 356 -13.71 41.07 -23.23
C GLY A 356 -13.67 39.68 -22.58
N THR A 357 -13.16 38.68 -23.29
CA THR A 357 -13.03 37.31 -22.77
C THR A 357 -11.64 36.74 -23.00
N VAL A 358 -11.25 35.79 -22.16
CA VAL A 358 -10.08 34.94 -22.36
C VAL A 358 -10.46 33.47 -22.24
N ARG A 359 -9.98 32.65 -23.17
CA ARG A 359 -10.20 31.21 -23.17
C ARG A 359 -8.99 30.47 -22.61
N VAL A 360 -9.24 29.46 -21.78
CA VAL A 360 -8.23 28.46 -21.43
C VAL A 360 -8.43 27.26 -22.34
N SER A 361 -7.53 27.07 -23.30
CA SER A 361 -7.63 26.03 -24.33
C SER A 361 -6.37 25.16 -24.40
N HIS A 362 -6.52 23.94 -24.93
CA HIS A 362 -5.43 22.99 -25.14
C HIS A 362 -4.34 23.55 -26.09
N LYS A 363 -3.05 23.27 -25.82
CA LYS A 363 -1.90 23.72 -26.62
C LYS A 363 -1.05 22.53 -27.08
N PRO A 364 -1.52 21.76 -28.08
CA PRO A 364 -0.83 20.55 -28.54
C PRO A 364 0.56 20.85 -29.13
N ASP A 365 0.71 22.00 -29.78
CA ASP A 365 1.97 22.51 -30.33
C ASP A 365 3.06 22.74 -29.25
N ARG A 366 2.63 22.93 -27.99
CA ARG A 366 3.52 23.06 -26.83
C ARG A 366 3.48 21.85 -25.90
N GLY A 367 2.77 20.77 -26.28
CA GLY A 367 2.56 19.60 -25.43
C GLY A 367 1.85 19.91 -24.11
N TRP A 368 1.08 21.00 -24.02
CA TRP A 368 0.45 21.46 -22.79
C TRP A 368 -1.07 21.31 -22.79
N THR A 369 -1.60 20.76 -21.69
CA THR A 369 -3.04 20.52 -21.45
C THR A 369 -3.50 21.17 -20.15
N PRO A 370 -4.66 21.88 -20.16
CA PRO A 370 -5.34 22.28 -18.94
C PRO A 370 -5.61 21.08 -18.03
N LYS A 371 -5.57 21.31 -16.71
CA LYS A 371 -5.92 20.27 -15.74
C LYS A 371 -7.36 19.80 -15.99
N ALA A 372 -7.56 18.48 -16.01
CA ALA A 372 -8.84 17.82 -16.29
C ALA A 372 -9.41 17.99 -17.72
N TYR A 373 -8.61 18.43 -18.71
CA TYR A 373 -9.01 18.52 -20.13
C TYR A 373 -10.27 19.35 -20.41
N LYS A 374 -10.58 20.33 -19.55
CA LYS A 374 -11.74 21.21 -19.72
C LYS A 374 -11.31 22.58 -20.20
N GLU A 375 -11.81 22.96 -21.37
CA GLU A 375 -11.74 24.33 -21.85
C GLU A 375 -12.81 25.17 -21.19
N ARG A 376 -12.52 26.46 -21.03
CA ARG A 376 -13.43 27.42 -20.41
C ARG A 376 -13.13 28.82 -20.88
N GLU A 377 -14.15 29.67 -20.84
CA GLU A 377 -14.03 31.08 -21.13
C GLU A 377 -14.26 31.89 -19.85
N ILE A 378 -13.47 32.94 -19.67
CA ILE A 378 -13.46 33.80 -18.49
C ILE A 378 -13.65 35.24 -18.97
N PRO A 379 -14.66 35.97 -18.46
CA PRO A 379 -14.80 37.39 -18.77
C PRO A 379 -13.69 38.19 -18.11
N ILE A 380 -13.17 39.19 -18.82
CA ILE A 380 -12.14 40.10 -18.33
C ILE A 380 -12.65 41.54 -18.29
N PRO A 381 -12.29 42.33 -17.26
CA PRO A 381 -12.76 43.69 -17.12
C PRO A 381 -12.16 44.61 -18.20
N SER A 382 -12.86 45.69 -18.52
CA SER A 382 -12.43 46.70 -19.50
C SER A 382 -11.04 47.27 -19.21
N LYS A 383 -10.66 47.40 -17.93
CA LYS A 383 -9.31 47.78 -17.50
C LYS A 383 -8.25 46.84 -18.06
N LEU A 384 -8.42 45.52 -17.90
CA LEU A 384 -7.47 44.53 -18.42
C LEU A 384 -7.45 44.52 -19.94
N VAL A 385 -8.61 44.65 -20.59
CA VAL A 385 -8.69 44.76 -22.06
C VAL A 385 -7.86 45.94 -22.57
N LYS A 386 -7.93 47.10 -21.89
CA LYS A 386 -7.13 48.27 -22.24
C LYS A 386 -5.63 47.99 -22.10
N SER A 387 -5.20 47.41 -20.97
CA SER A 387 -3.80 47.07 -20.74
C SER A 387 -3.28 46.04 -21.77
N LEU A 388 -4.08 45.01 -22.09
CA LEU A 388 -3.74 44.00 -23.10
C LEU A 388 -3.68 44.57 -24.52
N LYS A 389 -4.53 45.53 -24.88
CA LYS A 389 -4.43 46.24 -26.18
C LYS A 389 -3.11 46.99 -26.30
N ALA A 390 -2.70 47.72 -25.26
CA ALA A 390 -1.44 48.43 -25.22
C ALA A 390 -0.24 47.47 -25.28
N TRP A 391 -0.33 46.34 -24.59
CA TRP A 391 0.67 45.27 -24.63
C TRP A 391 0.79 44.64 -26.02
N LYS A 392 -0.34 44.22 -26.62
CA LYS A 392 -0.38 43.62 -27.96
C LYS A 392 0.24 44.50 -29.04
N ALA A 393 0.10 45.83 -28.91
CA ALA A 393 0.70 46.78 -29.84
C ALA A 393 2.24 46.81 -29.77
N LYS A 394 2.81 46.48 -28.61
CA LYS A 394 4.27 46.38 -28.38
C LYS A 394 4.82 44.97 -28.62
N SER A 395 3.98 43.95 -28.57
CA SER A 395 4.37 42.55 -28.76
C SER A 395 4.80 42.24 -30.20
N ASP A 396 5.72 41.28 -30.34
CA ASP A 396 6.07 40.73 -31.65
C ASP A 396 4.86 40.03 -32.29
N LYS A 397 4.47 40.50 -33.48
CA LYS A 397 3.34 39.97 -34.26
C LYS A 397 3.54 38.51 -34.70
N ARG A 398 4.78 38.01 -34.72
CA ARG A 398 5.09 36.62 -35.04
C ARG A 398 4.92 35.68 -33.85
N CYS A 399 4.87 36.21 -32.62
CA CYS A 399 4.74 35.40 -31.43
C CYS A 399 3.27 35.15 -31.07
N SER A 400 2.93 33.89 -30.82
CA SER A 400 1.58 33.49 -30.43
C SER A 400 1.27 33.73 -28.96
N LEU A 401 2.29 33.72 -28.10
CA LEU A 401 2.15 33.85 -26.64
C LEU A 401 1.80 35.27 -26.22
N VAL A 402 0.96 35.38 -25.19
CA VAL A 402 0.65 36.66 -24.54
C VAL A 402 1.84 37.14 -23.71
N PHE A 403 2.53 36.25 -22.98
CA PHE A 403 3.67 36.60 -22.12
C PHE A 403 4.92 35.76 -22.48
N PRO A 404 5.61 36.08 -23.59
CA PRO A 404 6.80 35.35 -24.02
C PRO A 404 8.08 35.85 -23.34
N THR A 405 9.08 34.99 -23.30
CA THR A 405 10.50 35.34 -23.17
C THR A 405 11.16 35.37 -24.56
N SER A 406 12.47 35.60 -24.62
CA SER A 406 13.23 35.62 -25.87
C SER A 406 12.98 34.36 -26.73
N GLY A 407 12.79 34.56 -28.03
CA GLY A 407 12.49 33.48 -28.98
C GLY A 407 11.05 32.95 -28.92
N CYS A 408 10.10 33.69 -28.34
CA CYS A 408 8.70 33.26 -28.18
C CYS A 408 8.57 31.97 -27.35
N ASN A 409 9.34 31.89 -26.27
CA ASN A 409 9.24 30.82 -25.28
C ASN A 409 8.31 31.23 -24.14
N PRO A 410 7.61 30.31 -23.48
CA PRO A 410 6.77 30.64 -22.34
C PRO A 410 7.63 31.12 -21.17
N LYS A 411 7.20 32.18 -20.48
CA LYS A 411 7.78 32.57 -19.20
C LYS A 411 7.46 31.52 -18.14
N LEU A 412 8.46 31.01 -17.43
CA LEU A 412 8.31 29.90 -16.47
C LEU A 412 8.44 30.34 -15.00
N ASP A 413 8.95 31.55 -14.76
CA ASP A 413 9.48 32.04 -13.48
C ASP A 413 8.59 33.13 -12.85
N PHE A 414 7.27 33.13 -13.13
CA PHE A 414 6.34 34.14 -12.60
C PHE A 414 6.36 34.25 -11.07
N LEU A 415 6.54 33.13 -10.35
CA LEU A 415 6.63 33.12 -8.90
C LEU A 415 7.92 33.75 -8.40
N ASP A 416 9.04 33.48 -9.06
CA ASP A 416 10.35 34.03 -8.66
C ASP A 416 10.39 35.54 -8.96
N SER A 417 9.85 35.98 -10.11
CA SER A 417 9.65 37.40 -10.39
C SER A 417 8.73 38.06 -9.35
N LEU A 418 7.68 37.37 -8.88
CA LEU A 418 6.75 37.94 -7.89
C LEU A 418 7.45 38.19 -6.56
N LYS A 419 8.30 37.23 -6.15
CA LYS A 419 9.09 37.34 -4.93
C LYS A 419 10.12 38.46 -5.06
N ALA A 420 10.77 38.59 -6.22
CA ALA A 420 11.72 39.67 -6.48
C ALA A 420 11.05 41.05 -6.42
N VAL A 421 9.86 41.21 -7.02
CA VAL A 421 9.05 42.43 -6.91
C VAL A 421 8.70 42.73 -5.45
N ALA A 422 8.24 41.73 -4.70
CA ALA A 422 7.90 41.91 -3.28
C ALA A 422 9.11 42.34 -2.45
N GLU A 423 10.27 41.71 -2.65
CA GLU A 423 11.53 42.12 -2.00
C GLU A 423 11.94 43.54 -2.37
N GLY A 424 11.89 43.90 -3.67
CA GLY A 424 12.19 45.25 -4.16
C GLY A 424 11.26 46.32 -3.57
N GLY A 425 10.00 45.97 -3.35
CA GLY A 425 8.99 46.78 -2.67
C GLY A 425 9.11 46.81 -1.14
N LYS A 426 10.11 46.14 -0.55
CA LYS A 426 10.28 45.98 0.91
C LYS A 426 9.08 45.30 1.60
N LEU A 427 8.44 44.37 0.89
CA LEU A 427 7.34 43.55 1.38
C LEU A 427 7.88 42.18 1.82
N ASP A 428 7.16 41.51 2.70
CA ASP A 428 7.49 40.12 3.05
C ASP A 428 7.12 39.20 1.89
N LYS A 429 8.13 38.74 1.15
CA LYS A 429 7.99 37.86 -0.02
C LYS A 429 7.25 36.56 0.26
N TYR A 430 7.25 36.08 1.51
CA TYR A 430 6.57 34.82 1.86
C TYR A 430 5.04 34.98 1.86
N ASN A 431 4.53 36.22 1.95
CA ASN A 431 3.11 36.53 1.83
C ASN A 431 2.62 36.62 0.37
N PHE A 432 3.52 36.42 -0.61
CA PHE A 432 3.20 36.54 -2.03
C PHE A 432 3.44 35.24 -2.81
N TRP A 433 2.36 34.64 -3.31
CA TRP A 433 2.41 33.48 -4.20
C TRP A 433 1.25 33.50 -5.20
N LEU A 434 1.45 32.88 -6.37
CA LEU A 434 0.54 33.01 -7.51
C LEU A 434 -0.89 32.53 -7.22
N HIS A 435 -1.07 31.49 -6.41
CA HIS A 435 -2.40 30.95 -6.10
C HIS A 435 -3.24 31.89 -5.22
N LYS A 436 -2.62 32.85 -4.51
CA LYS A 436 -3.32 33.88 -3.72
C LYS A 436 -4.08 34.86 -4.62
N PHE A 437 -3.57 35.20 -5.81
CA PHE A 437 -4.32 35.99 -6.82
C PHE A 437 -5.62 35.30 -7.23
N ARG A 438 -5.56 33.99 -7.46
CA ARG A 438 -6.73 33.20 -7.83
C ARG A 438 -7.76 33.11 -6.71
N ALA A 439 -7.30 32.95 -5.46
CA ALA A 439 -8.19 33.01 -4.29
C ALA A 439 -8.86 34.38 -4.17
N THR A 440 -8.09 35.44 -4.43
CA THR A 440 -8.55 36.83 -4.44
C THR A 440 -9.61 37.07 -5.51
N PHE A 441 -9.37 36.62 -6.74
CA PHE A 441 -10.35 36.64 -7.84
C PHE A 441 -11.67 35.96 -7.45
N ALA A 442 -11.58 34.70 -7.01
CA ALA A 442 -12.74 33.90 -6.65
C ALA A 442 -13.58 34.58 -5.55
N THR A 443 -12.91 35.03 -4.49
CA THR A 443 -13.55 35.68 -3.35
C THR A 443 -14.20 37.01 -3.76
N ARG A 444 -13.51 37.84 -4.56
CA ARG A 444 -14.06 39.10 -5.05
C ARG A 444 -15.29 38.90 -5.95
N CYS A 445 -15.27 37.92 -6.85
CA CYS A 445 -16.43 37.58 -7.67
C CYS A 445 -17.64 37.16 -6.82
N LEU A 446 -17.42 36.28 -5.83
CA LEU A 446 -18.47 35.82 -4.93
C LEU A 446 -19.02 36.97 -4.06
N TRP A 447 -18.16 37.84 -3.55
CA TRP A 447 -18.58 39.03 -2.79
C TRP A 447 -19.36 40.05 -3.64
N ALA A 448 -19.01 40.17 -4.92
CA ALA A 448 -19.75 40.97 -5.89
C ALA A 448 -21.13 40.37 -6.23
N GLY A 449 -21.41 39.13 -5.81
CA GLY A 449 -22.69 38.45 -6.02
C GLY A 449 -22.74 37.57 -7.27
N VAL A 450 -21.60 37.26 -7.90
CA VAL A 450 -21.54 36.27 -8.97
C VAL A 450 -21.90 34.90 -8.41
N ASP A 451 -22.73 34.13 -9.11
CA ASP A 451 -23.18 32.83 -8.62
C ASP A 451 -22.00 31.82 -8.52
N LEU A 452 -22.10 30.95 -7.51
CA LEU A 452 -21.04 29.99 -7.17
C LEU A 452 -20.71 29.05 -8.35
N ARG A 453 -21.70 28.68 -9.16
CA ARG A 453 -21.52 27.76 -10.28
C ARG A 453 -20.77 28.43 -11.43
N THR A 454 -21.03 29.69 -11.71
CA THR A 454 -20.29 30.50 -12.68
C THR A 454 -18.84 30.68 -12.24
N VAL A 455 -18.59 31.03 -10.97
CA VAL A 455 -17.21 31.11 -10.44
C VAL A 455 -16.52 29.74 -10.51
N GLN A 456 -17.19 28.65 -10.17
CA GLN A 456 -16.68 27.28 -10.32
C GLN A 456 -16.26 26.99 -11.78
N GLN A 457 -17.10 27.40 -12.74
CA GLN A 457 -16.84 27.24 -14.17
C GLN A 457 -15.62 28.05 -14.61
N TRP A 458 -15.52 29.33 -14.24
CA TRP A 458 -14.37 30.20 -14.58
C TRP A 458 -13.06 29.72 -13.94
N LEU A 459 -13.14 29.15 -12.74
CA LEU A 459 -12.00 28.53 -12.09
C LEU A 459 -11.66 27.17 -12.73
N GLY A 460 -12.60 26.49 -13.38
CA GLY A 460 -12.40 25.13 -13.88
C GLY A 460 -12.19 24.15 -12.72
N HIS A 461 -13.05 24.23 -11.71
CA HIS A 461 -13.12 23.25 -10.62
C HIS A 461 -14.09 22.13 -10.99
N SER A 462 -13.63 20.88 -10.91
CA SER A 462 -14.49 19.71 -11.14
C SER A 462 -15.47 19.45 -10.00
N ASP A 463 -15.06 19.83 -8.79
CA ASP A 463 -15.80 19.63 -7.56
C ASP A 463 -16.21 20.99 -6.97
N MET A 464 -17.38 21.01 -6.33
CA MET A 464 -17.98 22.23 -5.77
C MET A 464 -17.31 22.63 -4.45
N GLU A 465 -16.88 21.66 -3.64
CA GLU A 465 -16.21 21.90 -2.34
C GLU A 465 -14.96 22.77 -2.51
N SER A 466 -14.20 22.49 -3.57
CA SER A 466 -13.04 23.28 -4.00
C SER A 466 -13.34 24.76 -4.26
N THR A 467 -14.58 25.11 -4.59
CA THR A 467 -15.04 26.51 -4.78
C THR A 467 -15.69 27.05 -3.51
N MET A 468 -16.43 26.22 -2.77
CA MET A 468 -17.10 26.63 -1.52
C MET A 468 -16.13 27.18 -0.48
N ARG A 469 -14.88 26.69 -0.44
CA ARG A 469 -13.84 27.26 0.43
C ARG A 469 -13.55 28.76 0.22
N TYR A 470 -13.99 29.35 -0.90
CA TYR A 470 -13.87 30.79 -1.17
C TYR A 470 -15.10 31.60 -0.73
N LEU A 471 -16.16 30.95 -0.23
CA LEU A 471 -17.32 31.61 0.38
C LEU A 471 -16.95 32.18 1.75
N LYS A 472 -15.96 33.07 1.81
CA LYS A 472 -15.69 33.85 3.02
C LYS A 472 -16.94 34.67 3.33
N PRO A 473 -17.46 34.63 4.57
CA PRO A 473 -18.43 35.63 5.02
C PRO A 473 -17.81 37.00 4.75
N SER A 474 -18.39 37.78 3.83
CA SER A 474 -17.81 39.08 3.55
C SER A 474 -17.96 39.92 4.81
N ARG A 475 -16.82 40.29 5.40
CA ARG A 475 -16.74 41.13 6.61
C ARG A 475 -16.92 42.61 6.29
N SER A 476 -17.19 42.92 5.02
CA SER A 476 -17.32 44.28 4.54
C SER A 476 -18.60 44.94 5.04
N GLN A 477 -18.55 46.26 5.18
CA GLN A 477 -19.72 47.10 5.41
C GLN A 477 -20.80 46.87 4.34
N HIS A 478 -20.42 46.41 3.14
CA HIS A 478 -21.34 46.08 2.04
C HIS A 478 -22.26 44.88 2.35
N VAL A 479 -21.82 43.87 3.12
CA VAL A 479 -22.73 42.80 3.58
C VAL A 479 -23.70 43.33 4.61
N ARG A 480 -23.25 44.17 5.54
CA ARG A 480 -24.16 44.86 6.47
C ARG A 480 -25.17 45.72 5.72
N ASN A 481 -24.76 46.43 4.66
CA ASN A 481 -25.66 47.22 3.84
C ASN A 481 -26.64 46.36 3.05
N LYS A 482 -26.21 45.24 2.47
CA LYS A 482 -27.12 44.26 1.81
C LYS A 482 -28.09 43.62 2.79
N VAL A 483 -27.63 43.25 3.99
CA VAL A 483 -28.51 42.76 5.07
C VAL A 483 -29.53 43.84 5.43
N ASN A 484 -29.08 45.09 5.61
CA ASN A 484 -29.97 46.22 5.85
C ASN A 484 -30.97 46.43 4.70
N GLU A 485 -30.57 46.32 3.43
CA GLU A 485 -31.46 46.43 2.27
C GLU A 485 -32.50 45.29 2.21
N ILE A 486 -32.06 44.05 2.46
CA ILE A 486 -32.94 42.86 2.50
C ILE A 486 -34.06 43.08 3.53
N PHE A 487 -33.72 43.55 4.73
CA PHE A 487 -34.69 43.77 5.81
C PHE A 487 -35.40 45.13 5.74
N ALA A 488 -34.83 46.14 5.08
CA ALA A 488 -35.50 47.43 4.83
C ALA A 488 -36.64 47.28 3.81
N SER A 489 -36.49 46.38 2.83
CA SER A 489 -37.52 46.12 1.82
C SER A 489 -38.81 45.48 2.37
N GLN A 490 -38.76 44.88 3.57
CA GLN A 490 -39.92 44.23 4.20
C GLN A 490 -40.84 45.18 4.96
N HIS A 491 -40.38 46.38 5.33
CA HIS A 491 -41.21 47.35 6.05
C HIS A 491 -41.97 48.34 5.14
N GLY A 492 -41.69 48.38 3.83
CA GLY A 492 -42.31 49.31 2.89
C GLY A 492 -43.66 48.90 2.27
N LYS A 493 -44.08 47.64 2.41
CA LYS A 493 -45.32 47.12 1.76
C LYS A 493 -46.58 47.14 2.64
N LEU A 494 -46.50 47.60 3.89
CA LEU A 494 -47.64 47.60 4.83
C LEU A 494 -48.30 48.97 5.08
N ARG A 495 -47.93 50.04 4.36
CA ARG A 495 -48.50 51.39 4.55
C ARG A 495 -49.44 51.90 3.45
N GLY A 496 -49.88 51.04 2.53
CA GLY A 496 -50.74 51.44 1.40
C GLY A 496 -52.22 51.04 1.47
N PHE A 497 -52.68 50.32 2.50
CA PHE A 497 -54.02 49.72 2.55
C PHE A 497 -54.74 49.92 3.90
N ALA A 498 -54.83 51.17 4.35
CA ALA A 498 -55.79 51.67 5.37
C ALA A 498 -55.65 53.19 5.31
N VAL A 499 -56.62 54.02 4.95
CA VAL A 499 -57.98 54.12 5.49
C VAL A 499 -58.82 54.86 4.44
N LYS A 500 -59.91 54.25 3.97
CA LYS A 500 -61.03 54.96 3.33
C LYS A 500 -62.32 54.40 3.94
N LEU A 501 -62.55 54.73 5.21
CA LEU A 501 -63.81 54.42 5.88
C LEU A 501 -63.99 55.33 7.10
N SER A 502 -64.45 56.55 6.84
CA SER A 502 -65.24 57.38 7.77
C SER A 502 -65.46 58.76 7.17
N MET A 503 -66.64 59.00 6.60
CA MET A 503 -67.45 60.22 6.81
C MET A 503 -68.75 60.09 6.00
N VAL A 504 -69.83 59.80 6.75
CA VAL A 504 -71.16 60.36 6.51
C VAL A 504 -71.11 61.85 6.80
#